data_AF-A0A1N6WQ57-F1
#
_entry.id   AF-A0A1N6WQ57-F1
#
_cell.length_a   1.000
_cell.length_b   1.000
_cell.length_c   1.000
_cell.angle_alpha   90.00
_cell.angle_beta   90.00
_cell.angle_gamma   90.00
#
_symmetry.space_group_name_H-M   'P 1'
#
loop_
_entity.id
_entity.type
_entity.pdbx_description
1 polymer ?
#
loop_
_entity_poly.entity_id
_entity_poly.type
_entity_poly.pdbx_seq_one_letter_code
_entity_poly.pdbx_strand_id
1 'polypeptide(L)'
;MNIFIANAELRGINIKFNLGTCYVELYNQTIQINLRQKYHREKRITEGGWSTHDFVKSDKLEFQTGYTNKKSWLDTDNIKIEEQIPKILDYIENDCTMWHKCHIKNEIIRNKRALEEQKQQELERLQKIEEERKLQLYTDAENWQRAELLRKFMEAKKEDAISKGNINEETEEWMEWVTSKINELDPLI
;
A
#
# COMPACT_ATOMS: atom_id res chain seq x y z
N MET A 1 -4.51 37.04 21.54
CA MET A 1 -3.52 36.13 20.90
C MET A 1 -2.38 35.75 21.85
N ASN A 2 -1.67 36.68 22.48
CA ASN A 2 -0.55 36.35 23.40
C ASN A 2 -0.93 35.36 24.52
N ILE A 3 -2.15 35.47 25.05
CA ILE A 3 -2.69 34.53 26.06
C ILE A 3 -2.75 33.10 25.50
N PHE A 4 -3.22 32.92 24.27
CA PHE A 4 -3.30 31.60 23.64
C PHE A 4 -1.91 31.00 23.48
N ILE A 5 -0.95 31.78 22.95
CA ILE A 5 0.42 31.34 22.71
C ILE A 5 1.07 30.90 24.03
N ALA A 6 1.00 31.73 25.06
CA ALA A 6 1.57 31.42 26.37
C ALA A 6 0.97 30.13 26.98
N ASN A 7 -0.36 29.94 26.88
CA ASN A 7 -1.01 28.74 27.39
C ASN A 7 -0.68 27.50 26.56
N ALA A 8 -0.54 27.64 25.24
CA ALA A 8 -0.13 26.56 24.34
C ALA A 8 1.30 26.09 24.65
N GLU A 9 2.24 27.04 24.82
CA GLU A 9 3.63 26.74 25.16
C GLU A 9 3.76 26.04 26.51
N LEU A 10 2.99 26.45 27.52
CA LEU A 10 2.93 25.76 28.83
C LEU A 10 2.49 24.29 28.71
N ARG A 11 1.73 23.96 27.67
CA ARG A 11 1.24 22.60 27.36
C ARG A 11 2.15 21.86 26.37
N GLY A 12 3.29 22.44 26.00
CA GLY A 12 4.23 21.86 25.03
C GLY A 12 3.73 21.88 23.59
N ILE A 13 2.71 22.68 23.29
CA ILE A 13 2.14 22.84 21.97
C ILE A 13 2.93 23.92 21.22
N ASN A 14 3.53 23.55 20.10
CA ASN A 14 4.28 24.47 19.26
C ASN A 14 3.37 25.13 18.22
N ILE A 15 3.66 26.37 17.84
CA ILE A 15 2.95 27.07 16.77
C ILE A 15 3.84 27.14 15.53
N LYS A 16 3.30 26.70 14.39
CA LYS A 16 3.98 26.69 13.11
C LYS A 16 3.19 27.48 12.07
N PHE A 17 3.91 28.20 11.22
CA PHE A 17 3.33 28.89 10.07
C PHE A 17 3.87 28.26 8.79
N ASN A 18 2.98 27.92 7.87
CA ASN A 18 3.35 27.39 6.56
C ASN A 18 2.39 27.92 5.49
N LEU A 19 2.93 28.48 4.41
CA LEU A 19 2.16 29.05 3.28
C LEU A 19 0.99 29.96 3.71
N GLY A 20 1.23 30.82 4.71
CA GLY A 20 0.21 31.75 5.23
C GLY A 20 -0.85 31.10 6.14
N THR A 21 -0.71 29.81 6.45
CA THR A 21 -1.60 29.08 7.35
C THR A 21 -0.92 28.84 8.70
N CYS A 22 -1.69 28.94 9.78
CA CYS A 22 -1.23 28.68 11.14
C CYS A 22 -1.59 27.25 11.57
N TYR A 23 -0.66 26.60 12.27
CA TYR A 23 -0.79 25.26 12.79
C TYR A 23 -0.36 25.23 14.24
N VAL A 24 -1.01 24.37 15.02
CA VAL A 24 -0.47 23.88 16.28
C VAL A 24 0.13 22.51 16.06
N GLU A 25 1.24 22.21 16.72
CA GLU A 25 1.93 20.93 16.65
C GLU A 25 2.12 20.34 18.05
N LEU A 26 1.75 19.06 18.19
CA LEU A 26 1.98 18.26 19.38
C LEU A 26 2.14 16.79 18.95
N TYR A 27 3.12 16.07 19.51
CA TYR A 27 3.41 14.66 19.18
C TYR A 27 3.59 14.38 17.66
N ASN A 28 4.25 15.31 16.96
CA ASN A 28 4.42 15.32 15.49
C ASN A 28 3.09 15.29 14.72
N GLN A 29 1.97 15.63 15.36
CA GLN A 29 0.68 15.86 14.72
C GLN A 29 0.45 17.36 14.61
N THR A 30 0.05 17.80 13.43
CA THR A 30 -0.26 19.21 13.17
C THR A 30 -1.74 19.41 12.96
N ILE A 31 -2.33 20.40 13.64
CA ILE A 31 -3.72 20.81 13.45
C ILE A 31 -3.72 22.25 12.95
N GLN A 32 -4.37 22.51 11.82
CA GLN A 32 -4.57 23.87 11.34
C GLN A 32 -5.43 24.64 12.34
N ILE A 33 -5.05 25.87 12.67
CA ILE A 33 -5.85 26.77 13.48
C ILE A 33 -6.08 28.11 12.77
N ASN A 34 -7.24 28.70 12.98
CA ASN A 34 -7.58 30.01 12.43
C ASN A 34 -8.37 30.82 13.47
N LEU A 35 -8.08 32.11 13.57
CA LEU A 35 -8.90 33.07 14.29
C LEU A 35 -9.44 34.08 13.28
N ARG A 36 -10.76 34.25 13.21
CA ARG A 36 -11.40 35.13 12.23
C ARG A 36 -12.54 35.94 12.84
N GLN A 37 -12.80 37.11 12.29
CA GLN A 37 -14.02 37.86 12.56
C GLN A 37 -15.20 37.17 11.87
N LYS A 38 -16.32 37.04 12.59
CA LYS A 38 -17.54 36.44 12.04
C LYS A 38 -18.33 37.47 11.24
N TYR A 39 -18.97 37.01 10.18
CA TYR A 39 -19.93 37.77 9.41
C TYR A 39 -21.31 37.18 9.66
N HIS A 40 -22.31 38.05 9.79
CA HIS A 40 -23.71 37.66 9.72
C HIS A 40 -24.34 38.17 8.43
N ARG A 41 -25.42 37.52 8.04
CA ARG A 41 -26.13 37.80 6.80
C ARG A 41 -27.30 38.71 7.12
N GLU A 42 -27.33 39.89 6.51
CA GLU A 42 -28.46 40.81 6.62
C GLU A 42 -29.25 40.80 5.31
N LYS A 43 -30.58 40.77 5.43
CA LYS A 43 -31.48 40.81 4.27
C LYS A 43 -31.75 42.28 3.93
N ARG A 44 -31.46 42.68 2.69
CA ARG A 44 -31.83 43.98 2.14
C ARG A 44 -32.94 43.78 1.11
N ILE A 45 -33.98 44.61 1.17
CA ILE A 45 -35.07 44.60 0.18
C ILE A 45 -34.86 45.83 -0.71
N THR A 46 -34.77 45.62 -2.02
CA THR A 46 -34.68 46.71 -2.99
C THR A 46 -36.05 47.34 -3.21
N GLU A 47 -36.09 48.58 -3.74
CA GLU A 47 -37.34 49.29 -4.03
C GLU A 47 -38.29 48.51 -4.96
N GLY A 48 -37.75 47.61 -5.80
CA GLY A 48 -38.52 46.69 -6.64
C GLY A 48 -38.96 45.39 -5.97
N GLY A 49 -38.78 45.24 -4.66
CA GLY A 49 -39.23 44.06 -3.88
C GLY A 49 -38.29 42.85 -3.92
N TRP A 50 -37.16 42.92 -4.64
CA TRP A 50 -36.18 41.83 -4.67
C TRP A 50 -35.34 41.80 -3.39
N SER A 51 -35.18 40.62 -2.80
CA SER A 51 -34.31 40.45 -1.64
C SER A 51 -32.88 40.14 -2.04
N THR A 52 -31.95 41.01 -1.66
CA THR A 52 -30.51 40.73 -1.68
C THR A 52 -30.02 40.46 -0.26
N HIS A 53 -28.80 39.94 -0.16
CA HIS A 53 -28.19 39.67 1.14
C HIS A 53 -26.79 40.23 1.16
N ASP A 54 -26.51 41.00 2.20
CA ASP A 54 -25.19 41.55 2.46
C ASP A 54 -24.54 40.78 3.61
N PHE A 55 -23.21 40.65 3.55
CA PHE A 55 -22.42 40.10 4.64
C PHE A 55 -21.82 41.24 5.44
N VAL A 56 -22.34 41.42 6.65
CA VAL A 56 -21.89 42.49 7.56
C VAL A 56 -20.93 41.90 8.57
N LYS A 57 -19.83 42.62 8.85
CA LYS A 57 -18.86 42.25 9.88
C LYS A 57 -19.53 42.34 11.24
N SER A 58 -19.42 41.30 12.04
CA SER A 58 -19.82 41.32 13.45
C SER A 58 -18.61 41.58 14.34
N ASP A 59 -18.82 42.08 15.56
CA ASP A 59 -17.75 42.22 16.57
C ASP A 59 -17.37 40.89 17.23
N LYS A 60 -17.92 39.76 16.76
CA LYS A 60 -17.71 38.43 17.31
C LYS A 60 -16.58 37.72 16.56
N LEU A 61 -15.64 37.13 17.29
CA LEU A 61 -14.58 36.29 16.73
C LEU A 61 -15.00 34.81 16.70
N GLU A 62 -14.39 34.05 15.82
CA GLU A 62 -14.50 32.60 15.71
C GLU A 62 -13.10 31.98 15.66
N PHE A 63 -12.78 31.11 16.62
CA PHE A 63 -11.60 30.24 16.58
C PHE A 63 -11.98 28.92 15.91
N GLN A 64 -11.17 28.43 14.98
CA GLN A 64 -11.42 27.20 14.24
C GLN A 64 -10.19 26.30 14.28
N THR A 65 -10.43 24.99 14.38
CA THR A 65 -9.43 23.93 14.25
C THR A 65 -9.78 23.05 13.06
N GLY A 66 -8.77 22.61 12.32
CA GLY A 66 -8.90 21.69 11.17
C GLY A 66 -9.28 22.35 9.84
N TYR A 67 -9.08 21.59 8.76
CA TYR A 67 -9.47 21.98 7.40
C TYR A 67 -10.78 21.33 6.95
N THR A 68 -10.95 20.01 7.16
CA THR A 68 -12.12 19.24 6.71
C THR A 68 -13.13 19.06 7.85
N ASN A 69 -12.72 18.46 8.96
CA ASN A 69 -13.55 18.24 10.15
C ASN A 69 -13.39 19.41 11.12
N LYS A 70 -13.96 20.56 10.76
CA LYS A 70 -13.75 21.79 11.51
C LYS A 70 -14.50 21.76 12.85
N LYS A 71 -13.78 22.00 13.95
CA LYS A 71 -14.39 22.40 15.21
C LYS A 71 -14.17 23.89 15.42
N SER A 72 -15.23 24.61 15.78
CA SER A 72 -15.13 26.05 16.04
C SER A 72 -15.76 26.46 17.37
N TRP A 73 -15.25 27.57 17.89
CA TRP A 73 -15.70 28.26 19.10
C TRP A 73 -15.92 29.72 18.72
N LEU A 74 -17.10 30.23 19.05
CA LEU A 74 -17.54 31.57 18.68
C LEU A 74 -17.63 32.43 19.94
N ASP A 75 -17.32 33.70 19.81
CA ASP A 75 -17.71 34.71 20.78
C ASP A 75 -19.23 34.80 20.85
N THR A 76 -19.73 34.77 22.08
CA THR A 76 -21.12 35.05 22.38
C THR A 76 -21.21 36.25 23.30
N ASP A 77 -22.44 36.67 23.59
CA ASP A 77 -22.65 37.78 24.52
C ASP A 77 -22.31 37.35 25.96
N ASN A 78 -22.31 36.04 26.24
CA ASN A 78 -22.06 35.46 27.56
C ASN A 78 -20.67 34.86 27.74
N ILE A 79 -19.99 34.46 26.65
CA ILE A 79 -18.72 33.73 26.70
C ILE A 79 -17.80 34.28 25.61
N LYS A 80 -16.63 34.76 26.01
CA LYS A 80 -15.57 35.22 25.10
C LYS A 80 -14.62 34.08 24.70
N ILE A 81 -13.92 34.23 23.58
CA ILE A 81 -12.93 33.25 23.12
C ILE A 81 -11.79 33.11 24.13
N GLU A 82 -11.38 34.20 24.78
CA GLU A 82 -10.32 34.19 25.80
C GLU A 82 -10.64 33.23 26.95
N GLU A 83 -11.91 33.20 27.38
CA GLU A 83 -12.41 32.29 28.42
C GLU A 83 -12.49 30.83 27.93
N GLN A 84 -12.60 30.64 26.61
CA GLN A 84 -12.65 29.31 25.98
C GLN A 84 -11.26 28.76 25.67
N ILE A 85 -10.17 29.52 25.86
CA ILE A 85 -8.79 29.07 25.57
C ILE A 85 -8.46 27.72 26.22
N PRO A 86 -8.73 27.48 27.53
CA PRO A 86 -8.44 26.17 28.14
C PRO A 86 -9.16 25.03 27.42
N LYS A 87 -10.44 25.22 27.10
CA LYS A 87 -11.26 24.22 26.38
C LYS A 87 -10.77 23.97 24.95
N ILE A 88 -10.30 25.02 24.27
CA ILE A 88 -9.72 24.91 22.92
C ILE A 88 -8.43 24.08 22.98
N LEU A 89 -7.56 24.35 23.96
CA LEU A 89 -6.30 23.62 24.12
C LEU A 89 -6.54 22.17 24.52
N ASP A 90 -7.49 21.90 25.42
CA ASP A 90 -7.89 20.52 25.77
C ASP A 90 -8.38 19.75 24.54
N TYR A 91 -9.12 20.40 23.63
CA TYR A 91 -9.52 19.78 22.38
C TYR A 91 -8.33 19.46 21.48
N ILE A 92 -7.41 20.41 21.30
CA ILE A 92 -6.20 20.24 20.48
C ILE A 92 -5.35 19.08 21.01
N GLU A 93 -5.11 19.03 22.33
CA GLU A 93 -4.33 17.95 22.95
C GLU A 93 -4.97 16.58 22.75
N ASN A 94 -6.29 16.49 22.96
CA ASN A 94 -7.02 15.24 22.79
C ASN A 94 -6.97 14.74 21.34
N ASP A 95 -7.16 15.64 20.37
CA ASP A 95 -7.13 15.30 18.95
C ASP A 95 -5.71 14.86 18.53
N CYS A 96 -4.67 15.65 18.85
CA CYS A 96 -3.28 15.28 18.59
C CYS A 96 -2.89 13.94 19.24
N THR A 97 -3.30 13.72 20.50
CA THR A 97 -3.02 12.47 21.22
C THR A 97 -3.70 11.27 20.57
N MET A 98 -4.97 11.44 20.16
CA MET A 98 -5.73 10.39 19.48
C MET A 98 -5.08 10.01 18.15
N TRP A 99 -4.73 11.00 17.33
CA TRP A 99 -4.05 10.77 16.05
C TRP A 99 -2.68 10.15 16.21
N HIS A 100 -1.89 10.59 17.20
CA HIS A 100 -0.58 10.01 17.50
C HIS A 100 -0.69 8.52 17.87
N LYS A 101 -1.63 8.17 18.75
CA LYS A 101 -1.91 6.76 19.11
C LYS A 101 -2.37 5.94 17.91
N CYS A 102 -3.22 6.51 17.06
CA CYS A 102 -3.68 5.88 15.84
C CYS A 102 -2.52 5.61 14.88
N HIS A 103 -1.61 6.57 14.71
CA HIS A 103 -0.42 6.44 13.88
C HIS A 103 0.47 5.28 14.33
N ILE A 104 0.83 5.25 15.63
CA ILE A 104 1.66 4.17 16.20
C ILE A 104 1.00 2.80 15.97
N LYS A 105 -0.32 2.69 16.22
CA LYS A 105 -1.05 1.44 16.02
C LYS A 105 -1.02 1.01 14.55
N ASN A 106 -1.21 1.95 13.63
CA ASN A 106 -1.20 1.67 12.20
C ASN A 106 0.20 1.26 11.71
N GLU A 107 1.27 1.87 12.22
CA GLU A 107 2.65 1.46 11.91
C GLU A 107 2.93 0.03 12.36
N ILE A 108 2.52 -0.34 13.58
CA ILE A 108 2.66 -1.72 14.08
C ILE A 108 1.90 -2.71 13.19
N ILE A 109 0.66 -2.38 12.79
CA ILE A 109 -0.15 -3.24 11.91
C ILE A 109 0.49 -3.36 10.53
N ARG A 110 0.97 -2.27 9.94
CA ARG A 110 1.65 -2.27 8.64
C ARG A 110 2.90 -3.13 8.67
N ASN A 111 3.73 -2.99 9.70
CA ASN A 111 4.95 -3.78 9.84
C ASN A 111 4.65 -5.28 9.99
N LYS A 112 3.61 -5.64 10.75
CA LYS A 112 3.18 -7.04 10.88
C LYS A 112 2.70 -7.62 9.55
N ARG A 113 1.85 -6.89 8.82
CA ARG A 113 1.36 -7.32 7.50
C ARG A 113 2.49 -7.48 6.49
N ALA A 114 3.42 -6.54 6.43
CA ALA A 114 4.57 -6.63 5.55
C ALA A 114 5.43 -7.88 5.82
N LEU A 115 5.62 -8.24 7.10
CA LEU A 115 6.34 -9.46 7.47
C LEU A 115 5.58 -10.74 7.09
N GLU A 116 4.25 -10.75 7.26
CA GLU A 116 3.39 -11.87 6.87
C GLU A 116 3.36 -12.05 5.35
N GLU A 117 3.22 -10.96 4.59
CA GLU A 117 3.26 -10.96 3.12
C GLU A 117 4.60 -11.48 2.59
N GLN A 118 5.73 -11.07 3.18
CA GLN A 118 7.05 -11.59 2.80
C GLN A 118 7.17 -13.10 3.04
N LYS A 119 6.66 -13.59 4.18
CA LYS A 119 6.66 -15.04 4.48
C LYS A 119 5.79 -15.81 3.49
N GLN A 120 4.63 -15.27 3.15
CA GLN A 120 3.71 -15.91 2.21
C GLN A 120 4.30 -15.95 0.79
N GLN A 121 4.89 -14.85 0.33
CA GLN A 121 5.57 -14.80 -0.96
C GLN A 121 6.73 -15.80 -1.05
N GLU A 122 7.51 -15.93 0.02
CA GLU A 122 8.61 -16.91 0.06
C GLU A 122 8.08 -18.35 0.03
N LEU A 123 7.01 -18.64 0.78
CA LEU A 123 6.37 -19.95 0.76
C LEU A 123 5.84 -20.30 -0.63
N GLU A 124 5.14 -19.37 -1.28
CA GLU A 124 4.62 -19.55 -2.65
C GLU A 124 5.76 -19.73 -3.66
N ARG A 125 6.86 -19.00 -3.50
CA ARG A 125 8.06 -19.16 -4.34
C ARG A 125 8.64 -20.55 -4.19
N LEU A 126 8.81 -21.03 -2.96
CA LEU A 126 9.34 -22.37 -2.70
C LEU A 126 8.40 -23.47 -3.22
N GLN A 127 7.08 -23.29 -3.07
CA GLN A 127 6.09 -24.21 -3.62
C GLN A 127 6.16 -24.30 -5.14
N LYS A 128 6.27 -23.17 -5.85
CA LYS A 128 6.43 -23.16 -7.31
C LYS A 128 7.71 -23.86 -7.76
N ILE A 129 8.83 -23.58 -7.09
CA ILE A 129 10.10 -24.25 -7.39
C ILE A 129 9.98 -25.77 -7.19
N GLU A 130 9.31 -26.20 -6.12
CA GLU A 130 9.10 -27.63 -5.85
C GLU A 130 8.16 -28.28 -6.87
N GLU A 131 7.10 -27.59 -7.28
CA GLU A 131 6.18 -28.06 -8.34
C GLU A 131 6.88 -28.19 -9.69
N GLU A 132 7.69 -27.20 -10.07
CA GLU A 132 8.50 -27.22 -11.29
C GLU A 132 9.51 -28.37 -11.27
N ARG A 133 10.23 -28.54 -10.15
CA ARG A 133 11.17 -29.67 -9.97
C ARG A 133 10.47 -31.01 -10.05
N LYS A 134 9.29 -31.13 -9.45
CA LYS A 134 8.49 -32.35 -9.50
C LYS A 134 8.03 -32.66 -10.92
N LEU A 135 7.57 -31.66 -11.68
CA LEU A 135 7.16 -31.84 -13.07
C LEU A 135 8.34 -32.23 -13.97
N GLN A 136 9.49 -31.60 -13.76
CA GLN A 136 10.73 -31.93 -14.47
C GLN A 136 11.13 -33.38 -14.18
N LEU A 137 11.11 -33.81 -12.91
CA LEU A 137 11.44 -35.18 -12.53
C LEU A 137 10.56 -36.22 -13.25
N TYR A 138 9.25 -36.01 -13.33
CA TYR A 138 8.37 -36.93 -14.07
C TYR A 138 8.66 -36.93 -15.56
N THR A 139 8.90 -35.76 -16.13
CA THR A 139 9.22 -35.61 -17.57
C THR A 139 10.52 -36.33 -17.90
N ASP A 140 11.56 -36.14 -17.08
CA ASP A 140 12.85 -36.79 -17.23
C ASP A 140 12.70 -38.32 -17.09
N ALA A 141 11.93 -38.79 -16.10
CA ALA A 141 11.68 -40.22 -15.94
C ALA A 141 10.95 -40.85 -17.14
N GLU A 142 9.95 -40.17 -17.70
CA GLU A 142 9.25 -40.61 -18.92
C GLU A 142 10.18 -40.63 -20.13
N ASN A 143 10.99 -39.58 -20.31
CA ASN A 143 11.92 -39.47 -21.42
C ASN A 143 12.99 -40.56 -21.36
N TRP A 144 13.53 -40.83 -20.16
CA TRP A 144 14.44 -41.95 -19.93
C TRP A 144 13.80 -43.30 -20.29
N GLN A 145 12.54 -43.53 -19.87
CA GLN A 145 11.83 -44.76 -20.21
C GLN A 145 11.63 -44.91 -21.73
N ARG A 146 11.30 -43.82 -22.44
CA ARG A 146 11.17 -43.81 -23.90
C ARG A 146 12.50 -44.06 -24.60
N ALA A 147 13.58 -43.43 -24.13
CA ALA A 147 14.93 -43.67 -24.63
C ALA A 147 15.34 -45.15 -24.48
N GLU A 148 15.03 -45.76 -23.33
CA GLU A 148 15.31 -47.18 -23.08
C GLU A 148 14.51 -48.11 -24.01
N LEU A 149 13.24 -47.78 -24.28
CA LEU A 149 12.43 -48.52 -25.27
C LEU A 149 13.01 -48.40 -26.68
N LEU A 150 13.46 -47.22 -27.07
CA LEU A 150 14.08 -46.98 -28.38
C LEU A 150 15.40 -47.75 -28.53
N ARG A 151 16.24 -47.80 -27.47
CA ARG A 151 17.45 -48.63 -27.45
C ARG A 151 17.14 -50.10 -27.69
N LYS A 152 16.15 -50.64 -26.97
CA LYS A 152 15.72 -52.04 -27.12
C LYS A 152 15.19 -52.33 -28.52
N PHE A 153 14.41 -51.41 -29.10
CA PHE A 153 13.90 -51.55 -30.46
C PHE A 153 15.02 -51.49 -31.50
N MET A 154 15.97 -50.58 -31.32
CA MET A 154 17.15 -50.43 -32.17
C MET A 154 17.99 -51.72 -32.18
N GLU A 155 18.28 -52.30 -31.00
CA GLU A 155 18.99 -53.58 -30.90
C GLU A 155 18.20 -54.74 -31.53
N ALA A 156 16.89 -54.84 -31.28
CA ALA A 156 16.06 -55.89 -31.90
C ALA A 156 16.05 -55.79 -33.43
N LYS A 157 16.00 -54.57 -34.00
CA LYS A 157 16.06 -54.36 -35.44
C LYS A 157 17.45 -54.70 -36.01
N LYS A 158 18.52 -54.39 -35.28
CA LYS A 158 19.89 -54.77 -35.62
C LYS A 158 20.05 -56.29 -35.67
N GLU A 159 19.52 -57.02 -34.69
CA GLU A 159 19.51 -58.49 -34.66
C GLU A 159 18.74 -59.08 -35.86
N ASP A 160 17.57 -58.53 -36.19
CA ASP A 160 16.78 -58.95 -37.36
C ASP A 160 17.54 -58.71 -38.67
N ALA A 161 18.20 -57.56 -38.83
CA ALA A 161 19.00 -57.23 -40.02
C ALA A 161 20.22 -58.16 -40.18
N ILE A 162 20.92 -58.47 -39.07
CA ILE A 162 22.03 -59.45 -39.05
C ILE A 162 21.52 -60.83 -39.45
N SER A 163 20.39 -61.28 -38.91
CA SER A 163 19.83 -62.61 -39.19
C SER A 163 19.41 -62.82 -40.65
N LYS A 164 19.04 -61.75 -41.34
CA LYS A 164 18.62 -61.74 -42.75
C LYS A 164 19.77 -61.50 -43.73
N GLY A 165 20.99 -61.24 -43.24
CA GLY A 165 22.17 -60.97 -44.08
C GLY A 165 22.12 -59.63 -44.82
N ASN A 166 21.24 -58.71 -44.42
CA ASN A 166 21.05 -57.39 -45.03
C ASN A 166 21.62 -56.29 -44.11
N ILE A 167 22.93 -56.35 -43.84
CA ILE A 167 23.65 -55.22 -43.26
C ILE A 167 24.12 -54.36 -44.44
N ASN A 168 23.40 -53.26 -44.67
CA ASN A 168 23.61 -52.33 -45.77
C ASN A 168 23.96 -50.96 -45.19
N GLU A 169 24.59 -50.07 -45.97
CA GLU A 169 24.85 -48.66 -45.58
C GLU A 169 23.59 -47.96 -45.01
N GLU A 170 22.42 -48.21 -45.61
CA GLU A 170 21.13 -47.65 -45.16
C GLU A 170 20.74 -48.08 -43.73
N THR A 171 21.16 -49.27 -43.30
CA THR A 171 20.91 -49.74 -41.93
C THR A 171 21.84 -49.05 -40.94
N GLU A 172 23.08 -48.78 -41.33
CA GLU A 172 24.06 -48.05 -40.53
C GLU A 172 23.65 -46.58 -40.35
N GLU A 173 23.29 -45.89 -41.44
CA GLU A 173 22.78 -44.51 -41.39
C GLU A 173 21.52 -44.38 -40.52
N TRP A 174 20.61 -45.36 -40.59
CA TRP A 174 19.42 -45.38 -39.74
C TRP A 174 19.78 -45.56 -38.25
N MET A 175 20.75 -46.40 -37.91
CA MET A 175 21.19 -46.63 -36.53
C MET A 175 21.88 -45.39 -35.93
N GLU A 176 22.69 -44.69 -36.72
CA GLU A 176 23.31 -43.42 -36.31
C GLU A 176 22.25 -42.34 -36.05
N TRP A 177 21.26 -42.23 -36.95
CA TRP A 177 20.16 -41.30 -36.77
C TRP A 177 19.32 -41.60 -35.51
N VAL A 178 18.97 -42.88 -35.26
CA VAL A 178 18.25 -43.28 -34.05
C VAL A 178 19.07 -43.00 -32.79
N THR A 179 20.37 -43.27 -32.82
CA THR A 179 21.27 -43.00 -31.68
C THR A 179 21.30 -41.50 -31.34
N SER A 180 21.41 -40.63 -32.35
CA SER A 180 21.32 -39.17 -32.15
C SER A 180 19.99 -38.77 -31.50
N LYS A 181 18.87 -39.38 -31.92
CA LYS A 181 17.54 -39.07 -31.36
C LYS A 181 17.33 -39.60 -29.94
N ILE A 182 17.95 -40.73 -29.59
CA ILE A 182 17.96 -41.25 -28.23
C ILE A 182 18.75 -40.33 -27.31
N ASN A 183 19.92 -39.85 -27.75
CA ASN A 183 20.76 -38.95 -26.96
C ASN A 183 20.12 -37.56 -26.76
N GLU A 184 19.36 -37.06 -27.74
CA GLU A 184 18.56 -35.84 -27.58
C GLU A 184 17.41 -35.99 -26.58
N LEU A 185 16.90 -37.21 -26.39
CA LEU A 185 15.75 -37.51 -25.53
C LEU A 185 16.14 -37.93 -24.12
N ASP A 186 17.22 -38.70 -23.96
CA ASP A 186 17.64 -39.25 -22.67
C ASP A 186 18.23 -38.15 -21.77
N PRO A 187 17.59 -37.83 -20.63
CA PRO A 187 18.12 -36.84 -19.70
C PRO A 187 19.40 -37.28 -18.96
N LEU A 188 19.88 -38.52 -19.12
CA LEU A 188 21.07 -39.06 -18.45
C LEU A 188 22.34 -39.11 -19.31
N ILE A 189 22.28 -38.65 -20.56
CA ILE A 189 23.43 -38.58 -21.49
C ILE A 189 23.92 -37.14 -21.61
#